data_AF-A0AAV8Y582-F1
#
_entry.id   AF-A0AAV8Y582-F1
#
_cell.length_a   1.000
_cell.length_b   1.000
_cell.length_c   1.000
_cell.angle_alpha   90.00
_cell.angle_beta   90.00
_cell.angle_gamma   90.00
#
_symmetry.space_group_name_H-M   'P 1'
#
loop_
_entity.id
_entity.type
_entity.pdbx_description
1 polymer ?
#
loop_
_entity_poly.entity_id
_entity_poly.type
_entity_poly.pdbx_seq_one_letter_code
_entity_poly.pdbx_strand_id
1 'polypeptide(L)'
;MNEDNLQQQISRLNKGVSKTITKISQDSVKFLEYEKSVAKSFNTTESRIHYIEKYANNLKNQIISHENEQNNIMLTILYRQFQNLKHNVKIIRAIKRQGILNSCRQHQIPIAILNPSTILHDLTNLQIELDKFQQELAINTSEISKYYQLPLCDCAFSDNQIHTPQNSNYPKISFMGTI
;
A
#
# COMPACT_ATOMS: atom_id res chain seq x y z
N MET A 1 25.75 -41.16 6.52
CA MET A 1 25.68 -39.79 5.99
C MET A 1 27.07 -39.19 6.16
N ASN A 2 27.79 -38.87 5.09
CA ASN A 2 29.19 -38.42 5.16
C ASN A 2 29.31 -36.92 5.46
N GLU A 3 30.35 -36.53 6.20
CA GLU A 3 30.70 -35.13 6.54
C GLU A 3 30.78 -34.21 5.32
N ASP A 4 31.32 -34.70 4.20
CA ASP A 4 31.41 -33.92 2.96
C ASP A 4 30.04 -33.55 2.38
N ASN A 5 29.05 -34.43 2.55
CA ASN A 5 27.68 -34.19 2.09
C ASN A 5 26.96 -33.14 2.97
N LEU A 6 27.31 -33.13 4.27
CA LEU A 6 26.85 -32.13 5.24
C LEU A 6 27.46 -30.75 4.96
N GLN A 7 28.76 -30.68 4.67
CA GLN A 7 29.41 -29.41 4.28
C GLN A 7 28.87 -28.86 2.95
N GLN A 8 28.56 -29.72 1.97
CA GLN A 8 27.91 -29.29 0.73
C GLN A 8 26.49 -28.76 0.96
N GLN A 9 25.71 -29.35 1.86
CA GLN A 9 24.40 -28.82 2.21
C GLN A 9 24.48 -27.47 2.93
N ILE A 10 25.41 -27.33 3.89
CA ILE A 10 25.62 -26.08 4.63
C ILE A 10 26.05 -24.95 3.68
N SER A 11 26.96 -25.23 2.74
CA SER A 11 27.40 -24.24 1.76
C SER A 11 26.29 -23.82 0.79
N ARG A 12 25.43 -24.76 0.36
CA ARG A 12 24.23 -24.45 -0.45
C ARG A 12 23.21 -23.61 0.32
N LEU A 13 22.96 -23.95 1.59
CA LEU A 13 22.10 -23.19 2.48
C LEU A 13 22.61 -21.76 2.66
N ASN A 14 23.89 -21.58 2.98
CA ASN A 14 24.48 -20.25 3.14
C ASN A 14 24.40 -19.42 1.86
N LYS A 15 24.59 -20.05 0.70
CA LYS A 15 24.46 -19.38 -0.60
C LYS A 15 23.01 -18.99 -0.92
N GLY A 16 22.05 -19.83 -0.54
CA GLY A 16 20.61 -19.54 -0.65
C GLY A 16 20.19 -18.39 0.26
N VAL A 17 20.57 -18.45 1.54
CA VAL A 17 20.30 -17.39 2.53
C VAL A 17 20.91 -16.07 2.09
N SER A 18 22.15 -16.07 1.63
CA SER A 18 22.82 -14.86 1.13
C SER A 18 22.08 -14.26 -0.06
N LYS A 19 21.67 -15.08 -1.05
CA LYS A 19 20.86 -14.59 -2.19
C LYS A 19 19.52 -14.01 -1.76
N THR A 20 18.83 -14.66 -0.82
CA THR A 20 17.53 -14.18 -0.31
C THR A 20 17.68 -12.86 0.44
N ILE A 21 18.71 -12.71 1.27
CA ILE A 21 19.03 -11.44 1.95
C ILE A 21 19.27 -10.33 0.93
N THR A 22 20.05 -10.60 -0.12
CA THR A 22 20.32 -9.60 -1.17
C THR A 22 19.05 -9.21 -1.91
N LYS A 23 18.16 -10.17 -2.19
CA LYS A 23 16.88 -9.92 -2.88
C LYS A 23 15.90 -9.13 -2.01
N ILE A 24 15.76 -9.49 -0.73
CA ILE A 24 14.99 -8.73 0.27
C ILE A 24 15.54 -7.31 0.40
N SER A 25 16.86 -7.15 0.41
CA SER A 25 17.49 -5.83 0.45
C SER A 25 17.15 -5.01 -0.80
N GLN A 26 17.15 -5.63 -1.98
CA GLN A 26 16.77 -4.96 -3.24
C GLN A 26 15.29 -4.59 -3.27
N ASP A 27 14.41 -5.47 -2.81
CA ASP A 27 12.97 -5.20 -2.80
C ASP A 27 12.59 -4.19 -1.70
N SER A 28 13.32 -4.16 -0.58
CA SER A 28 13.20 -3.07 0.42
C SER A 28 13.57 -1.71 -0.17
N VAL A 29 14.61 -1.65 -1.02
CA VAL A 29 14.99 -0.43 -1.74
C VAL A 29 13.88 -0.02 -2.72
N LYS A 30 13.33 -0.96 -3.50
CA LYS A 30 12.20 -0.67 -4.41
C LYS A 30 10.94 -0.23 -3.66
N PHE A 31 10.68 -0.78 -2.47
CA PHE A 31 9.56 -0.38 -1.64
C PHE A 31 9.72 1.05 -1.13
N LEU A 32 10.93 1.41 -0.68
CA LEU A 32 11.27 2.80 -0.32
C LEU A 32 11.15 3.75 -1.51
N GLU A 33 11.53 3.31 -2.72
CA GLU A 33 11.34 4.10 -3.94
C GLU A 33 9.86 4.28 -4.30
N TYR A 34 9.05 3.23 -4.16
CA TYR A 34 7.60 3.31 -4.33
C TYR A 34 6.97 4.25 -3.31
N GLU A 35 7.32 4.14 -2.03
CA GLU A 35 6.85 5.03 -0.96
C GLU A 35 7.20 6.49 -1.27
N LYS A 36 8.45 6.76 -1.68
CA LYS A 36 8.88 8.11 -2.11
C LYS A 36 8.10 8.60 -3.33
N SER A 37 7.83 7.73 -4.30
CA SER A 37 7.04 8.08 -5.50
C SER A 37 5.59 8.42 -5.16
N VAL A 38 4.97 7.65 -4.27
CA VAL A 38 3.61 7.88 -3.78
C VAL A 38 3.54 9.17 -2.96
N ALA A 39 4.47 9.38 -2.03
CA ALA A 39 4.58 10.62 -1.26
C ALA A 39 4.79 11.85 -2.16
N LYS A 40 5.66 11.74 -3.18
CA LYS A 40 5.89 12.79 -4.18
C LYS A 40 4.62 13.08 -4.98
N SER A 41 3.86 12.05 -5.36
CA SER A 41 2.60 12.20 -6.09
C SER A 41 1.53 12.89 -5.23
N PHE A 42 1.48 12.58 -3.94
CA PHE A 42 0.60 13.28 -2.99
C PHE A 42 1.02 14.73 -2.78
N ASN A 43 2.31 15.03 -2.56
CA ASN A 43 2.82 16.39 -2.44
C ASN A 43 2.55 17.21 -3.72
N THR A 44 2.71 16.59 -4.90
CA THR A 44 2.40 17.23 -6.18
C THR A 44 0.91 17.54 -6.30
N THR A 45 0.05 16.62 -5.85
CA THR A 45 -1.40 16.80 -5.85
C THR A 45 -1.83 17.89 -4.88
N GLU A 46 -1.25 17.94 -3.68
CA GLU A 46 -1.50 18.98 -2.68
C GLU A 46 -1.03 20.35 -3.16
N SER A 47 0.15 20.42 -3.77
CA SER A 47 0.67 21.65 -4.39
C SER A 47 -0.24 22.15 -5.50
N ARG A 48 -0.78 21.24 -6.33
CA ARG A 48 -1.76 21.58 -7.36
C ARG A 48 -3.09 22.03 -6.78
N ILE A 49 -3.57 21.38 -5.72
CA ILE A 49 -4.77 21.82 -4.97
C ILE A 49 -4.55 23.22 -4.42
N HIS A 50 -3.40 23.49 -3.81
CA HIS A 50 -3.06 24.81 -3.27
C HIS A 50 -2.96 25.88 -4.37
N TYR A 51 -2.38 25.53 -5.52
CA TYR A 51 -2.36 26.40 -6.69
C TYR A 51 -3.76 26.72 -7.20
N ILE A 52 -4.63 25.71 -7.31
CA ILE A 52 -6.04 25.88 -7.70
C ILE A 52 -6.79 26.72 -6.66
N GLU A 53 -6.53 26.53 -5.37
CA GLU A 53 -7.15 27.30 -4.28
C GLU A 53 -6.72 28.77 -4.32
N LYS A 54 -5.42 29.03 -4.53
CA LYS A 54 -4.89 30.38 -4.73
C LYS A 54 -5.45 31.05 -5.98
N TYR A 55 -5.55 30.31 -7.09
CA TYR A 55 -6.12 30.79 -8.34
C TYR A 55 -7.62 31.08 -8.21
N ALA A 56 -8.38 30.19 -7.59
CA ALA A 56 -9.80 30.38 -7.32
C ALA A 56 -10.06 31.57 -6.40
N ASN A 57 -9.22 31.78 -5.37
CA ASN A 57 -9.31 32.94 -4.49
C ASN A 57 -8.96 34.25 -5.22
N ASN A 58 -7.93 34.25 -6.07
CA ASN A 58 -7.60 35.42 -6.90
C ASN A 58 -8.73 35.77 -7.87
N LEU A 59 -9.32 34.77 -8.52
CA LEU A 59 -10.48 34.97 -9.41
C LEU A 59 -11.68 35.51 -8.64
N LYS A 60 -11.99 34.96 -7.47
CA LYS A 60 -13.05 35.46 -6.60
C LYS A 60 -12.85 36.94 -6.25
N ASN A 61 -11.62 37.33 -5.92
CA ASN A 61 -11.29 38.72 -5.58
C ASN A 61 -11.33 39.67 -6.79
N GLN A 62 -10.93 39.21 -7.98
CA GLN A 62 -11.00 39.99 -9.21
C GLN A 62 -12.45 40.19 -9.70
N ILE A 63 -13.36 39.28 -9.36
CA ILE A 63 -14.76 39.32 -9.82
C ILE A 63 -15.66 40.12 -8.87
N ILE A 64 -15.33 40.22 -7.59
CA ILE A 64 -15.91 41.25 -6.69
C ILE A 64 -15.67 42.66 -7.27
N SER A 65 -14.65 42.82 -8.12
CA SER A 65 -14.29 44.07 -8.80
C SER A 65 -14.90 44.25 -10.21
N HIS A 66 -15.56 43.25 -10.82
CA HIS A 66 -16.10 43.36 -12.19
C HIS A 66 -17.44 42.61 -12.33
N GLU A 67 -18.55 43.35 -12.33
CA GLU A 67 -19.90 42.81 -12.52
C GLU A 67 -20.13 42.30 -13.96
N ASN A 68 -20.37 41.00 -14.08
CA ASN A 68 -21.27 40.41 -15.08
C ASN A 68 -21.85 39.11 -14.49
N GLU A 69 -23.16 39.10 -14.29
CA GLU A 69 -23.93 38.13 -13.49
C GLU A 69 -23.70 36.66 -13.90
N GLN A 70 -23.48 36.39 -15.19
CA GLN A 70 -23.22 35.04 -15.72
C GLN A 70 -21.85 34.46 -15.33
N ASN A 71 -20.81 35.29 -15.26
CA ASN A 71 -19.48 34.83 -14.84
C ASN A 71 -19.50 34.40 -13.36
N ASN A 72 -20.28 35.09 -12.52
CA ASN A 72 -20.47 34.75 -11.11
C ASN A 72 -21.10 33.36 -10.92
N ILE A 73 -22.08 32.99 -11.75
CA ILE A 73 -22.73 31.67 -11.68
C ILE A 73 -21.74 30.57 -12.04
N MET A 74 -21.00 30.73 -13.15
CA MET A 74 -20.03 29.73 -13.61
C MET A 74 -18.89 29.50 -12.61
N LEU A 75 -18.38 30.57 -12.00
CA LEU A 75 -17.36 30.44 -10.95
C LEU A 75 -17.90 29.85 -9.65
N THR A 76 -19.12 30.18 -9.27
CA THR A 76 -19.77 29.56 -8.11
C THR A 76 -19.93 28.05 -8.32
N ILE A 77 -20.29 27.64 -9.54
CA ILE A 77 -20.36 26.21 -9.90
C ILE A 77 -18.99 25.56 -9.83
N LEU A 78 -17.94 26.18 -10.41
CA LEU A 78 -16.57 25.64 -10.36
C LEU A 78 -16.05 25.51 -8.93
N TYR A 79 -16.24 26.53 -8.10
CA TYR A 79 -15.83 26.49 -6.70
C TYR A 79 -16.59 25.39 -5.93
N ARG A 80 -17.90 25.25 -6.17
CA ARG A 80 -18.70 24.18 -5.56
C ARG A 80 -18.24 22.79 -6.02
N GLN A 81 -17.93 22.60 -7.30
CA GLN A 81 -17.37 21.35 -7.81
C GLN A 81 -16.03 21.00 -7.16
N PHE A 82 -15.15 21.99 -7.00
CA PHE A 82 -13.89 21.82 -6.29
C PHE A 82 -14.10 21.39 -4.83
N GLN A 83 -15.00 22.06 -4.10
CA GLN A 83 -15.30 21.69 -2.72
C GLN A 83 -15.89 20.27 -2.61
N ASN A 84 -16.76 19.89 -3.55
CA ASN A 84 -17.31 18.53 -3.62
C ASN A 84 -16.20 17.50 -3.87
N LEU A 85 -15.27 17.78 -4.79
CA LEU A 85 -14.13 16.89 -5.05
C LEU A 85 -13.25 16.75 -3.80
N LYS A 86 -12.93 17.86 -3.13
CA LYS A 86 -12.17 17.88 -1.86
C LYS A 86 -12.86 17.04 -0.79
N HIS A 87 -14.18 17.17 -0.68
CA HIS A 87 -14.98 16.39 0.26
C HIS A 87 -14.99 14.89 -0.09
N ASN A 88 -15.18 14.54 -1.36
CA ASN A 88 -15.16 13.16 -1.84
C ASN A 88 -13.81 12.48 -1.56
N VAL A 89 -12.69 13.19 -1.76
CA VAL A 89 -11.36 12.65 -1.41
C VAL A 89 -11.25 12.35 0.08
N LYS A 90 -11.76 13.24 0.95
CA LYS A 90 -11.80 12.99 2.40
C LYS A 90 -12.67 11.79 2.76
N ILE A 91 -13.85 11.66 2.15
CA ILE A 91 -14.74 10.50 2.34
C ILE A 91 -14.03 9.21 1.91
N ILE A 92 -13.40 9.18 0.73
CA ILE A 92 -12.69 7.99 0.23
C ILE A 92 -11.57 7.58 1.19
N ARG A 93 -10.81 8.55 1.74
CA ARG A 93 -9.79 8.27 2.77
C ARG A 93 -10.41 7.68 4.04
N ALA A 94 -11.51 8.25 4.51
CA ALA A 94 -12.22 7.74 5.70
C ALA A 94 -12.76 6.32 5.48
N ILE A 95 -13.37 6.04 4.33
CA ILE A 95 -13.87 4.71 3.95
C ILE A 95 -12.71 3.71 3.89
N LYS A 96 -11.59 4.05 3.25
CA LYS A 96 -10.41 3.18 3.19
C LYS A 96 -9.87 2.88 4.59
N ARG A 97 -9.75 3.90 5.45
CA ARG A 97 -9.30 3.73 6.84
C ARG A 97 -10.25 2.83 7.62
N GLN A 98 -11.56 3.03 7.46
CA GLN A 98 -12.56 2.20 8.12
C GLN A 98 -12.53 0.74 7.62
N GLY A 99 -12.33 0.53 6.32
CA GLY A 99 -12.15 -0.80 5.75
C GLY A 99 -10.97 -1.54 6.38
N ILE A 100 -9.83 -0.86 6.53
CA ILE A 100 -8.65 -1.41 7.20
C ILE A 100 -8.95 -1.76 8.67
N LEU A 101 -9.58 -0.84 9.42
CA LEU A 101 -9.94 -1.06 10.82
C LEU A 101 -10.88 -2.26 10.98
N ASN A 102 -11.88 -2.38 10.10
CA ASN A 102 -12.84 -3.48 10.12
C ASN A 102 -12.16 -4.81 9.80
N SER A 103 -11.35 -4.87 8.74
CA SER A 103 -10.57 -6.07 8.40
C SER A 103 -9.69 -6.49 9.58
N CYS A 104 -9.00 -5.54 10.21
CA CYS A 104 -8.17 -5.86 11.38
C CYS A 104 -8.96 -6.34 12.60
N ARG A 105 -10.13 -5.74 12.91
CA ARG A 105 -11.01 -6.25 13.98
C ARG A 105 -11.52 -7.66 13.71
N GLN A 106 -11.70 -7.99 12.43
CA GLN A 106 -12.12 -9.30 11.97
C GLN A 106 -10.94 -10.26 11.78
N HIS A 107 -9.71 -9.84 12.15
CA HIS A 107 -8.47 -10.57 11.95
C HIS A 107 -8.20 -10.94 10.47
N GLN A 108 -8.79 -10.22 9.53
CA GLN A 108 -8.65 -10.43 8.09
C GLN A 108 -7.57 -9.52 7.50
N ILE A 109 -6.96 -9.98 6.40
CA ILE A 109 -5.95 -9.22 5.67
C ILE A 109 -6.61 -7.99 5.00
N PRO A 110 -6.18 -6.75 5.33
CA PRO A 110 -6.76 -5.56 4.70
C PRO A 110 -6.36 -5.46 3.22
N ILE A 111 -7.31 -5.68 2.31
CA ILE A 111 -7.12 -5.61 0.85
C ILE A 111 -6.57 -4.24 0.40
N ALA A 112 -6.92 -3.17 1.14
CA ALA A 112 -6.44 -1.82 0.85
C ALA A 112 -4.93 -1.63 1.12
N ILE A 113 -4.32 -2.51 1.92
CA ILE A 113 -2.88 -2.51 2.21
C ILE A 113 -2.17 -3.57 1.37
N LEU A 114 -2.74 -4.78 1.31
CA LEU A 114 -2.17 -5.91 0.60
C LEU A 114 -3.14 -6.35 -0.50
N ASN A 115 -2.80 -6.03 -1.76
CA ASN A 115 -3.68 -6.32 -2.88
C ASN A 115 -3.55 -7.81 -3.29
N PRO A 116 -4.66 -8.53 -3.52
CA PRO A 116 -4.63 -9.89 -4.06
C PRO A 116 -3.76 -10.06 -5.30
N SER A 117 -3.70 -9.07 -6.19
CA SER A 117 -2.85 -9.14 -7.39
C SER A 117 -1.36 -9.17 -7.06
N THR A 118 -0.92 -8.46 -6.02
CA THR A 118 0.47 -8.45 -5.56
C THR A 118 0.85 -9.81 -5.00
N ILE A 119 0.02 -10.41 -4.13
CA ILE A 119 0.27 -11.77 -3.62
C ILE A 119 0.32 -12.77 -4.77
N LEU A 120 -0.62 -12.67 -5.72
CA LEU A 120 -0.72 -13.64 -6.81
C LEU A 120 0.51 -13.59 -7.71
N HIS A 121 1.01 -12.39 -7.99
CA HIS A 121 2.29 -12.21 -8.68
C HIS A 121 3.46 -12.84 -7.89
N ASP A 122 3.54 -12.59 -6.59
CA ASP A 122 4.63 -13.11 -5.75
C ASP A 122 4.60 -14.63 -5.61
N LEU A 123 3.42 -15.22 -5.45
CA LEU A 123 3.25 -16.67 -5.43
C LEU A 123 3.54 -17.30 -6.79
N THR A 124 3.15 -16.65 -7.89
CA THR A 124 3.49 -17.12 -9.23
C THR A 124 5.01 -17.16 -9.42
N ASN A 125 5.72 -16.12 -9.00
CA ASN A 125 7.18 -16.10 -9.03
C ASN A 125 7.80 -17.15 -8.12
N LEU A 126 7.20 -17.41 -6.96
CA LEU A 126 7.65 -18.45 -6.04
C LEU A 126 7.45 -19.85 -6.66
N GLN A 127 6.32 -20.12 -7.30
CA GLN A 127 6.06 -21.38 -8.01
C GLN A 127 7.13 -21.63 -9.09
N ILE A 128 7.47 -20.61 -9.90
CA ILE A 128 8.51 -20.71 -10.93
C ILE A 128 9.88 -21.09 -10.33
N GLU A 129 10.19 -20.58 -9.13
CA GLU A 129 11.44 -20.96 -8.43
C GLU A 129 11.38 -22.36 -7.83
N LEU A 130 10.23 -22.78 -7.29
CA LEU A 130 10.02 -24.11 -6.71
C LEU A 130 10.01 -25.23 -7.75
N ASP A 131 9.47 -24.96 -8.95
CA ASP A 131 9.46 -25.89 -10.07
C ASP A 131 10.88 -26.34 -10.45
N LYS A 132 11.88 -25.46 -10.31
CA LYS A 132 13.30 -25.78 -10.54
C LYS A 132 13.82 -26.87 -9.60
N PHE A 133 13.19 -27.04 -8.46
CA PHE A 133 13.52 -28.03 -7.43
C PHE A 133 12.50 -29.17 -7.37
N GLN A 134 11.59 -29.28 -8.34
CA GLN A 134 10.48 -30.25 -8.33
C GLN A 134 9.62 -30.14 -7.06
N GLN A 135 9.45 -28.91 -6.57
CA GLN A 135 8.60 -28.60 -5.44
C GLN A 135 7.38 -27.81 -5.91
N GLU A 136 6.28 -27.93 -5.17
CA GLU A 136 5.04 -27.21 -5.47
C GLU A 136 4.65 -26.32 -4.28
N LEU A 137 3.90 -25.25 -4.58
CA LEU A 137 3.28 -24.47 -3.52
C LEU A 137 2.23 -25.32 -2.79
N ALA A 138 2.31 -25.31 -1.45
CA ALA A 138 1.29 -25.92 -0.60
C ALA A 138 -0.10 -25.28 -0.79
N ILE A 139 -0.16 -24.05 -1.31
CA ILE A 139 -1.39 -23.32 -1.61
C ILE A 139 -1.41 -23.01 -3.10
N ASN A 140 -2.44 -23.50 -3.79
CA ASN A 140 -2.63 -23.19 -5.20
C ASN A 140 -2.98 -21.70 -5.38
N THR A 141 -2.33 -21.03 -6.34
CA THR A 141 -2.57 -19.61 -6.66
C THR A 141 -4.02 -19.30 -7.02
N SER A 142 -4.76 -20.29 -7.54
CA SER A 142 -6.20 -20.14 -7.84
C SER A 142 -7.07 -19.96 -6.59
N GLU A 143 -6.57 -20.31 -5.41
CA GLU A 143 -7.32 -20.32 -4.16
C GLU A 143 -6.96 -19.17 -3.21
N ILE A 144 -6.04 -18.28 -3.59
CA ILE A 144 -5.55 -17.15 -2.77
C ILE A 144 -6.70 -16.31 -2.19
N SER A 145 -7.77 -16.10 -2.95
CA SER A 145 -8.92 -15.31 -2.52
C SER A 145 -9.60 -15.85 -1.25
N LYS A 146 -9.56 -17.17 -1.03
CA LYS A 146 -10.12 -17.80 0.18
C LYS A 146 -9.35 -17.37 1.43
N TYR A 147 -8.04 -17.14 1.33
CA TYR A 147 -7.19 -16.79 2.46
C TYR A 147 -7.37 -15.33 2.92
N TYR A 148 -7.88 -14.45 2.06
CA TYR A 148 -8.25 -13.09 2.47
C TYR A 148 -9.50 -13.04 3.36
N GLN A 149 -10.32 -14.10 3.32
CA GLN A 149 -11.53 -14.21 4.15
C GLN A 149 -11.24 -14.87 5.50
N LEU A 150 -10.10 -15.56 5.62
CA LEU A 150 -9.70 -16.23 6.84
C LEU A 150 -9.17 -15.23 7.89
N PRO A 151 -9.44 -15.46 9.18
CA PRO A 151 -8.88 -14.67 10.26
C PRO A 151 -7.40 -15.03 10.45
N LEU A 152 -6.51 -14.51 9.60
CA LEU A 152 -5.07 -14.80 9.55
C LEU A 152 -4.18 -13.64 10.01
N CYS A 153 -4.76 -12.50 10.38
CA CYS A 153 -4.05 -11.27 10.67
C CYS A 153 -4.31 -10.81 12.10
N ASP A 154 -3.27 -10.85 12.93
CA ASP A 154 -3.24 -10.10 14.18
C ASP A 154 -2.71 -8.69 13.88
N CYS A 155 -3.56 -7.67 13.96
CA CYS A 155 -3.14 -6.27 13.89
C CYS A 155 -3.34 -5.59 15.26
N ALA A 156 -2.33 -4.85 15.71
CA ALA A 156 -2.38 -3.92 16.83
C ALA A 156 -2.32 -2.47 16.33
N PHE A 157 -3.18 -1.59 16.83
CA PHE A 157 -3.10 -0.16 16.53
C PHE A 157 -2.47 0.57 17.72
N SER A 158 -1.36 1.30 17.49
CA SER A 158 -0.80 2.23 18.48
C SER A 158 -0.57 3.58 17.80
N ASP A 159 -1.04 4.67 18.40
CA ASP A 159 -0.79 6.06 17.99
C ASP A 159 -0.83 6.34 16.47
N ASN A 160 -1.96 6.02 15.83
CA ASN A 160 -2.18 6.15 14.37
C ASN A 160 -1.29 5.27 13.46
N GLN A 161 -0.56 4.30 14.01
CA GLN A 161 0.24 3.32 13.28
C GLN A 161 -0.33 1.90 13.45
N ILE A 162 -0.22 1.10 12.39
CA ILE A 162 -0.59 -0.33 12.38
C ILE A 162 0.67 -1.12 12.74
N HIS A 163 0.70 -1.67 13.94
CA HIS A 163 1.68 -2.66 14.36
C HIS A 163 1.08 -4.05 14.21
N THR A 164 1.89 -5.07 14.00
CA THR A 164 1.49 -6.47 14.21
C THR A 164 1.92 -6.87 15.64
N PRO A 165 1.11 -7.63 16.42
CA PRO A 165 1.46 -7.98 17.80
C PRO A 165 2.76 -8.78 17.87
N GLN A 166 3.50 -8.56 18.95
CA GLN A 166 4.85 -9.08 19.17
C GLN A 166 4.95 -10.57 19.55
N ASN A 167 3.89 -11.39 19.44
CA ASN A 167 3.97 -12.78 19.91
C ASN A 167 3.63 -13.86 18.86
N SER A 168 4.68 -14.65 18.60
CA SER A 168 4.76 -16.00 18.04
C SER A 168 4.73 -16.19 16.51
N ASN A 169 5.90 -16.58 16.00
CA ASN A 169 6.15 -17.45 14.84
C ASN A 169 5.93 -16.97 13.39
N TYR A 170 5.60 -15.71 13.11
CA TYR A 170 5.50 -15.22 11.71
C TYR A 170 6.46 -14.07 11.38
N PRO A 171 6.98 -13.99 10.13
CA PRO A 171 7.93 -12.97 9.74
C PRO A 171 7.30 -11.57 9.75
N LYS A 172 8.06 -10.62 10.30
CA LYS A 172 7.68 -9.22 10.49
C LYS A 172 7.34 -8.54 9.17
N ILE A 173 6.14 -7.96 9.05
CA ILE A 173 5.83 -6.95 8.04
C ILE A 173 5.42 -5.69 8.79
N SER A 174 6.32 -4.69 8.78
CA SER A 174 6.09 -3.37 9.37
C SER A 174 5.75 -2.39 8.26
N PHE A 175 4.54 -1.83 8.28
CA PHE A 175 4.16 -0.74 7.37
C PHE A 175 4.30 0.59 8.11
N MET A 176 5.36 1.34 7.81
CA MET A 176 5.42 2.77 8.15
C MET A 176 4.63 3.53 7.10
N GLY A 177 3.53 4.15 7.51
CA GLY A 177 2.82 5.16 6.72
C GLY A 177 2.87 6.47 7.47
N THR A 178 3.66 7.42 7.00
CA THR A 178 3.65 8.81 7.50
C THR A 178 2.34 9.51 7.13
N ILE A 179 1.82 10.25 8.10
CA ILE A 179 0.53 10.97 8.14
C ILE A 179 0.49 12.13 7.15
#